data_AF-A0A2D9IXP0-F1
#
_entry.id   AF-A0A2D9IXP0-F1
#
_cell.length_a   1.000
_cell.length_b   1.000
_cell.length_c   1.000
_cell.angle_alpha   90.00
_cell.angle_beta   90.00
_cell.angle_gamma   90.00
#
_symmetry.space_group_name_H-M   'P 1'
#
loop_
_entity.id
_entity.type
_entity.pdbx_description
1 polymer ?
#
loop_
_entity_poly.entity_id
_entity_poly.type
_entity_poly.pdbx_seq_one_letter_code
_entity_poly.pdbx_strand_id
1 'polypeptide(L)'
;MHSRLLSRSLSTLFLLVMLVDQAVSQNENFELTKADSLAYNDSTSAVDFETYIANLKLEKKKETERVEPEKIEQSSEVFIKSASQNQSASSMSTVTLTFTNAGATGHTGPTQNQINTAYSGTTLENKVTINTQGIQEWTVPATTTYTIDAYGGEGGGTAPGQGARMKGDFDLTKGDVIKIVVGQKGVAETYLRNSRYAGGGGGGTFVIQSPYNNTASVLVIAGGGGGGGTDEDGSTADAITQTHTSNTGLEGYGGNDAREGNAGAGFLGDGVLGAHSGHVKAYGFVNGAVGGQGATGGGVGYGGFGGGGPEGHADGGGGGGYSGGDGITSDGDASYGGGSKNSGSNQTNTAGARSGHGQVIITYIPGPSMTITAANSSGTAVADGATTNDATLTLTFTSSEATSNFAVGDITVSGGAISNFAATSSTVYTATFTPSANGATTIDVAGGTFTDAEGDNNQAATQFNWTYDTVAPTISSVSLAANNSTIAVTMSEAVFNTNGGSGNLEATDFSLSISGGNATLSSATPSSISISGNVYTLGIGLSSNMV
;
A
#
# COMPACT_ATOMS: atom_id res chain seq x y z
N MET A 1 -36.93 -39.07 54.56
CA MET A 1 -36.40 -38.10 55.55
C MET A 1 -35.01 -37.71 55.06
N HIS A 2 -34.81 -36.41 54.79
CA HIS A 2 -33.64 -35.75 54.15
C HIS A 2 -33.46 -36.06 52.65
N SER A 3 -33.17 -35.13 51.73
CA SER A 3 -33.19 -33.66 51.67
C SER A 3 -32.84 -33.26 50.22
N ARG A 4 -33.57 -32.31 49.63
CA ARG A 4 -33.25 -31.42 48.48
C ARG A 4 -32.58 -32.01 47.22
N LEU A 5 -33.31 -32.06 46.11
CA LEU A 5 -32.85 -31.65 44.77
C LEU A 5 -33.99 -31.72 43.72
N LEU A 6 -34.04 -30.70 42.85
CA LEU A 6 -34.93 -30.48 41.70
C LEU A 6 -36.39 -30.03 41.94
N SER A 7 -36.57 -28.72 42.10
CA SER A 7 -37.69 -28.02 41.47
C SER A 7 -37.23 -26.64 40.96
N ARG A 8 -37.04 -26.48 39.65
CA ARG A 8 -37.03 -25.16 38.99
C ARG A 8 -37.55 -25.29 37.56
N SER A 9 -38.84 -25.02 37.45
CA SER A 9 -39.53 -24.25 36.41
C SER A 9 -39.05 -24.40 34.97
N LEU A 10 -39.88 -25.14 34.23
CA LEU A 10 -40.08 -25.08 32.80
C LEU A 10 -40.59 -23.66 32.43
N SER A 11 -39.68 -22.70 32.29
CA SER A 11 -40.00 -21.32 31.90
C SER A 11 -38.83 -20.71 31.13
N THR A 12 -38.52 -21.25 29.95
CA THR A 12 -37.55 -20.64 29.02
C THR A 12 -37.79 -21.03 27.55
N LEU A 13 -39.04 -21.30 27.14
CA LEU A 13 -39.32 -21.59 25.73
C LEU A 13 -40.56 -20.88 25.17
N PHE A 14 -41.10 -19.89 25.88
CA PHE A 14 -42.21 -19.06 25.38
C PHE A 14 -42.00 -17.60 25.81
N LEU A 15 -40.85 -17.04 25.45
CA LEU A 15 -40.57 -15.60 25.57
C LEU A 15 -39.50 -15.15 24.55
N LEU A 16 -39.65 -15.56 23.28
CA LEU A 16 -38.82 -15.05 22.18
C LEU A 16 -39.64 -14.58 20.96
N VAL A 17 -40.98 -14.57 21.05
CA VAL A 17 -41.88 -14.13 19.96
C VAL A 17 -42.81 -12.99 20.40
N MET A 18 -42.61 -12.39 21.58
CA MET A 18 -43.39 -11.22 22.04
C MET A 18 -42.53 -10.02 22.49
N LEU A 19 -41.24 -9.97 22.10
CA LEU A 19 -40.37 -8.80 22.34
C LEU A 19 -39.86 -8.10 21.08
N VAL A 20 -40.36 -8.48 19.90
CA VAL A 20 -40.13 -7.74 18.64
C VAL A 20 -41.24 -6.70 18.39
N ASP A 21 -42.37 -6.78 19.11
CA ASP A 21 -43.57 -5.97 18.83
C ASP A 21 -43.90 -4.89 19.88
N GLN A 22 -42.95 -4.56 20.77
CA GLN A 22 -43.13 -3.50 21.79
C GLN A 22 -42.03 -2.42 21.83
N ALA A 23 -41.08 -2.41 20.88
CA ALA A 23 -40.08 -1.34 20.75
C ALA A 23 -40.42 -0.27 19.70
N VAL A 24 -41.59 -0.37 19.03
CA VAL A 24 -42.06 0.61 18.01
C VAL A 24 -43.09 1.60 18.60
N SER A 25 -43.30 1.63 19.91
CA SER A 25 -44.35 2.46 20.54
C SER A 25 -43.86 3.18 21.80
N GLN A 26 -42.87 4.07 21.67
CA GLN A 26 -42.78 5.28 22.51
C GLN A 26 -42.28 6.43 21.62
N ASN A 27 -43.28 7.15 21.10
CA ASN A 27 -43.16 8.23 20.15
C ASN A 27 -42.94 9.55 20.92
N GLU A 28 -41.69 9.94 21.18
CA GLU A 28 -41.39 11.36 21.42
C GLU A 28 -41.18 12.04 20.06
N ASN A 29 -42.31 12.42 19.45
CA ASN A 29 -42.37 13.25 18.26
C ASN A 29 -41.71 14.62 18.56
N PHE A 30 -40.47 14.82 18.11
CA PHE A 30 -39.97 16.17 17.87
C PHE A 30 -40.71 16.72 16.63
N GLU A 31 -41.81 17.44 16.85
CA GLU A 31 -42.55 18.08 15.76
C GLU A 31 -41.70 19.19 15.12
N LEU A 32 -41.47 19.06 13.81
CA LEU A 32 -40.86 20.10 12.97
C LEU A 32 -41.90 21.18 12.68
N THR A 33 -41.52 22.45 12.82
CA THR A 33 -42.45 23.55 12.56
C THR A 33 -42.60 23.77 11.05
N LYS A 34 -43.72 24.38 10.62
CA LYS A 34 -43.98 24.70 9.20
C LYS A 34 -42.91 25.59 8.54
N ALA A 35 -42.08 26.26 9.34
CA ALA A 35 -40.93 27.05 8.88
C ALA A 35 -39.73 26.16 8.48
N ASP A 36 -39.54 24.99 9.12
CA ASP A 36 -38.42 24.07 8.85
C ASP A 36 -38.63 23.31 7.52
N SER A 37 -39.88 23.05 7.12
CA SER A 37 -40.23 22.39 5.86
C SER A 37 -40.04 23.26 4.61
N LEU A 38 -39.93 24.59 4.75
CA LEU A 38 -39.77 25.52 3.63
C LEU A 38 -38.30 25.69 3.19
N ALA A 39 -37.33 25.23 3.99
CA ALA A 39 -35.90 25.35 3.71
C ALA A 39 -35.36 24.31 2.70
N TYR A 40 -36.14 23.26 2.39
CA TYR A 40 -35.73 22.24 1.42
C TYR A 40 -35.80 22.73 -0.03
N ASN A 41 -36.61 23.74 -0.32
CA ASN A 41 -36.86 24.18 -1.70
C ASN A 41 -35.84 25.20 -2.24
N ASP A 42 -34.80 25.53 -1.47
CA ASP A 42 -33.76 26.52 -1.84
C ASP A 42 -32.32 25.95 -1.77
N SER A 43 -32.16 24.63 -1.61
CA SER A 43 -30.85 23.98 -1.52
C SER A 43 -30.57 23.08 -2.73
N THR A 44 -29.52 23.42 -3.49
CA THR A 44 -28.98 22.66 -4.64
C THR A 44 -28.21 21.40 -4.24
N SER A 45 -28.58 20.72 -3.14
CA SER A 45 -27.84 19.58 -2.59
C SER A 45 -28.49 18.23 -2.94
N ALA A 46 -27.66 17.27 -3.36
CA ALA A 46 -28.03 15.91 -3.76
C ALA A 46 -28.38 14.97 -2.58
N VAL A 47 -28.94 15.50 -1.50
CA VAL A 47 -29.28 14.73 -0.29
C VAL A 47 -30.77 14.45 -0.29
N ASP A 48 -31.15 13.18 -0.14
CA ASP A 48 -32.57 12.81 -0.05
C ASP A 48 -33.23 13.38 1.21
N PHE A 49 -34.54 13.57 1.13
CA PHE A 49 -35.33 14.23 2.16
C PHE A 49 -35.28 13.49 3.51
N GLU A 50 -35.20 12.15 3.48
CA GLU A 50 -35.09 11.30 4.68
C GLU A 50 -33.78 11.57 5.44
N THR A 51 -32.66 11.66 4.71
CA THR A 51 -31.33 11.93 5.27
C THR A 51 -31.21 13.36 5.81
N TYR A 52 -31.83 14.33 5.12
CA TYR A 52 -31.88 15.72 5.60
C TYR A 52 -32.62 15.83 6.95
N ILE A 53 -33.76 15.14 7.08
CA ILE A 53 -34.57 15.13 8.32
C ILE A 53 -33.85 14.40 9.45
N ALA A 54 -33.11 13.32 9.16
CA ALA A 54 -32.32 12.59 10.15
C ALA A 54 -31.20 13.47 10.75
N ASN A 55 -30.50 14.23 9.91
CA ASN A 55 -29.42 15.12 10.36
C ASN A 55 -29.94 16.29 11.20
N LEU A 56 -31.07 16.90 10.81
CA LEU A 56 -31.71 17.96 11.59
C LEU A 56 -32.15 17.50 12.99
N LYS A 57 -32.65 16.27 13.11
CA LYS A 57 -32.99 15.66 14.41
C LYS A 57 -31.73 15.39 15.25
N LEU A 58 -30.64 14.99 14.61
CA LEU A 58 -29.35 14.75 15.25
C LEU A 58 -28.71 16.06 15.77
N GLU A 59 -28.79 17.15 15.00
CA GLU A 59 -28.29 18.46 15.40
C GLU A 59 -29.06 19.02 16.62
N LYS A 60 -30.41 18.97 16.59
CA LYS A 60 -31.25 19.39 17.73
C LYS A 60 -31.02 18.54 18.98
N LYS A 61 -30.68 17.25 18.80
CA LYS A 61 -30.30 16.36 19.91
C LYS A 61 -28.96 16.77 20.53
N LYS A 62 -27.97 17.15 19.70
CA LYS A 62 -26.66 17.63 20.16
C LYS A 62 -26.72 18.95 20.95
N GLU A 63 -27.66 19.83 20.62
CA GLU A 63 -27.87 21.09 21.38
C GLU A 63 -28.50 20.86 22.77
N THR A 64 -29.20 19.74 22.98
CA THR A 64 -29.94 19.46 24.23
C THR A 64 -29.10 18.69 25.27
N GLU A 65 -27.99 18.05 24.88
CA GLU A 65 -27.16 17.19 25.76
C GLU A 65 -25.94 17.88 26.40
N ARG A 66 -25.82 19.22 26.36
CA ARG A 66 -24.67 19.92 26.96
C ARG A 66 -24.87 20.22 28.45
N VAL A 67 -24.68 19.25 29.35
CA VAL A 67 -24.47 19.47 30.80
C VAL A 67 -23.43 18.50 31.42
N GLU A 68 -22.34 19.13 31.88
CA GLU A 68 -21.34 18.87 32.96
C GLU A 68 -20.75 17.46 33.28
N PRO A 69 -19.41 17.36 33.54
CA PRO A 69 -18.69 16.10 33.64
C PRO A 69 -18.44 15.66 35.09
N GLU A 70 -19.23 14.74 35.66
CA GLU A 70 -18.82 14.12 36.95
C GLU A 70 -19.39 12.71 37.28
N LYS A 71 -19.90 11.94 36.30
CA LYS A 71 -20.39 10.57 36.57
C LYS A 71 -20.00 9.52 35.52
N ILE A 72 -18.71 9.39 35.25
CA ILE A 72 -18.16 8.28 34.47
C ILE A 72 -17.47 7.32 35.43
N GLU A 73 -18.13 6.24 35.85
CA GLU A 73 -17.41 5.01 36.24
C GLU A 73 -18.24 3.73 36.40
N GLN A 74 -19.56 3.70 36.12
CA GLN A 74 -20.35 2.46 36.29
C GLN A 74 -21.28 2.06 35.13
N SER A 75 -21.18 2.71 33.96
CA SER A 75 -21.99 2.37 32.76
C SER A 75 -21.18 1.80 31.58
N SER A 76 -19.86 1.77 31.68
CA SER A 76 -18.96 1.25 30.63
C SER A 76 -18.97 -0.28 30.50
N GLU A 77 -19.37 -1.02 31.54
CA GLU A 77 -19.36 -2.50 31.49
C GLU A 77 -20.61 -3.11 30.83
N VAL A 78 -21.69 -2.36 30.67
CA VAL A 78 -22.96 -2.89 30.11
C VAL A 78 -23.08 -2.65 28.60
N PHE A 79 -22.37 -1.65 28.05
CA PHE A 79 -22.40 -1.35 26.61
C PHE A 79 -21.46 -2.21 25.74
N ILE A 80 -20.63 -3.07 26.34
CA ILE A 80 -19.68 -3.92 25.59
C ILE A 80 -20.28 -5.27 25.17
N LYS A 81 -21.43 -5.70 25.72
CA LYS A 81 -21.99 -7.02 25.42
C LYS A 81 -22.92 -7.11 24.19
N SER A 82 -23.31 -6.01 23.56
CA SER A 82 -24.13 -6.02 22.32
C SER A 82 -23.35 -5.65 21.06
N ALA A 83 -22.10 -5.19 21.18
CA ALA A 83 -21.21 -4.92 20.05
C ALA A 83 -20.39 -6.15 19.60
N SER A 84 -20.47 -7.28 20.29
CA SER A 84 -19.66 -8.48 20.02
C SER A 84 -20.32 -9.52 19.09
N GLN A 85 -21.42 -9.19 18.41
CA GLN A 85 -22.10 -10.08 17.45
C GLN A 85 -22.17 -9.53 16.02
N ASN A 86 -21.49 -8.41 15.73
CA ASN A 86 -21.04 -8.16 14.36
C ASN A 86 -19.65 -8.78 14.26
N GLN A 87 -19.55 -9.90 13.54
CA GLN A 87 -18.27 -10.47 13.13
C GLN A 87 -17.35 -9.34 12.71
N SER A 88 -16.15 -9.34 13.28
CA SER A 88 -15.05 -8.49 12.83
C SER A 88 -14.94 -8.66 11.32
N ALA A 89 -15.40 -7.66 10.56
CA ALA A 89 -14.80 -7.41 9.28
C ALA A 89 -13.34 -7.10 9.62
N SER A 90 -12.47 -8.10 9.47
CA SER A 90 -11.04 -7.88 9.40
C SER A 90 -10.85 -6.69 8.46
N SER A 91 -10.32 -5.56 8.95
CA SER A 91 -10.01 -4.46 8.06
C SER A 91 -8.83 -4.92 7.21
N MET A 92 -9.13 -5.55 6.08
CA MET A 92 -8.19 -5.99 5.06
C MET A 92 -7.21 -4.85 4.75
N SER A 93 -5.91 -5.08 4.86
CA SER A 93 -4.91 -4.05 4.62
C SER A 93 -4.73 -3.85 3.12
N THR A 94 -5.44 -2.88 2.54
CA THR A 94 -5.29 -2.55 1.12
C THR A 94 -3.93 -1.90 0.83
N VAL A 95 -3.27 -2.35 -0.22
CA VAL A 95 -2.06 -1.72 -0.77
C VAL A 95 -2.45 -0.79 -1.92
N THR A 96 -1.95 0.45 -1.88
CA THR A 96 -2.15 1.46 -2.93
C THR A 96 -0.83 1.79 -3.62
N LEU A 97 -0.82 1.72 -4.94
CA LEU A 97 0.28 2.10 -5.81
C LEU A 97 -0.15 3.27 -6.69
N THR A 98 0.67 4.32 -6.77
CA THR A 98 0.33 5.54 -7.50
C THR A 98 1.39 5.86 -8.55
N PHE A 99 1.09 5.57 -9.81
CA PHE A 99 1.96 5.86 -10.94
C PHE A 99 1.68 7.26 -11.47
N THR A 100 2.74 8.03 -11.67
CA THR A 100 2.70 9.42 -12.15
C THR A 100 3.61 9.61 -13.36
N ASN A 101 3.64 10.82 -13.91
CA ASN A 101 4.63 11.23 -14.90
C ASN A 101 6.05 11.42 -14.32
N ALA A 102 6.25 11.22 -13.00
CA ALA A 102 7.53 11.38 -12.31
C ALA A 102 8.24 12.72 -12.60
N GLY A 103 7.46 13.79 -12.72
CA GLY A 103 7.95 15.14 -13.01
C GLY A 103 8.36 15.37 -14.47
N ALA A 104 8.19 14.39 -15.37
CA ALA A 104 8.45 14.59 -16.78
C ALA A 104 7.35 15.44 -17.44
N THR A 105 7.75 16.33 -18.35
CA THR A 105 6.86 17.13 -19.19
C THR A 105 7.24 16.96 -20.67
N GLY A 106 6.33 17.34 -21.57
CA GLY A 106 6.53 17.18 -23.01
C GLY A 106 6.13 15.80 -23.51
N HIS A 107 6.85 15.30 -24.52
CA HIS A 107 6.33 14.23 -25.40
C HIS A 107 6.91 12.83 -25.17
N THR A 108 7.96 12.67 -24.36
CA THR A 108 8.68 11.38 -24.16
C THR A 108 8.52 10.76 -22.77
N GLY A 109 7.95 11.50 -21.82
CA GLY A 109 7.77 11.15 -20.41
C GLY A 109 9.04 10.70 -19.69
N PRO A 110 8.90 9.96 -18.57
CA PRO A 110 9.98 9.85 -17.60
C PRO A 110 11.09 8.85 -17.99
N THR A 111 12.32 9.20 -17.62
CA THR A 111 13.49 8.32 -17.60
C THR A 111 13.51 7.45 -16.33
N GLN A 112 14.34 6.40 -16.29
CA GLN A 112 14.53 5.58 -15.08
C GLN A 112 14.96 6.41 -13.87
N ASN A 113 15.84 7.40 -14.05
CA ASN A 113 16.31 8.24 -12.95
C ASN A 113 15.17 9.07 -12.35
N GLN A 114 14.32 9.66 -13.20
CA GLN A 114 13.15 10.41 -12.74
C GLN A 114 12.19 9.52 -11.95
N ILE A 115 11.97 8.27 -12.39
CA ILE A 115 11.16 7.27 -11.67
C ILE A 115 11.77 6.97 -10.31
N ASN A 116 13.07 6.67 -10.25
CA ASN A 116 13.75 6.35 -8.99
C ASN A 116 13.65 7.51 -7.99
N THR A 117 13.83 8.75 -8.46
CA THR A 117 13.67 9.94 -7.61
C THR A 117 12.22 10.14 -7.16
N ALA A 118 11.25 10.02 -8.07
CA ALA A 118 9.84 10.27 -7.77
C ALA A 118 9.23 9.22 -6.84
N TYR A 119 9.69 7.97 -6.89
CA TYR A 119 9.13 6.86 -6.12
C TYR A 119 9.95 6.45 -4.89
N SER A 120 11.08 7.11 -4.59
CA SER A 120 11.82 6.86 -3.35
C SER A 120 10.95 7.12 -2.12
N GLY A 121 10.96 6.21 -1.15
CA GLY A 121 10.12 6.28 0.05
C GLY A 121 8.62 6.00 -0.18
N THR A 122 8.22 5.56 -1.38
CA THR A 122 6.83 5.20 -1.70
C THR A 122 6.65 3.69 -1.83
N THR A 123 5.41 3.23 -1.95
CA THR A 123 5.09 1.80 -2.19
C THR A 123 5.64 1.26 -3.53
N LEU A 124 6.07 2.14 -4.44
CA LEU A 124 6.67 1.84 -5.74
C LEU A 124 8.20 1.87 -5.76
N GLU A 125 8.86 2.19 -4.63
CA GLU A 125 10.33 2.27 -4.57
C GLU A 125 10.97 0.96 -5.06
N ASN A 126 11.89 1.08 -6.02
CA ASN A 126 12.60 -0.05 -6.66
C ASN A 126 11.71 -1.11 -7.35
N LYS A 127 10.44 -0.80 -7.66
CA LYS A 127 9.48 -1.75 -8.29
C LYS A 127 9.13 -1.43 -9.74
N VAL A 128 9.66 -0.34 -10.30
CA VAL A 128 9.31 0.14 -11.64
C VAL A 128 10.56 0.29 -12.51
N THR A 129 10.53 -0.31 -13.70
CA THR A 129 11.61 -0.23 -14.70
C THR A 129 11.15 0.52 -15.95
N ILE A 130 12.06 1.26 -16.59
CA ILE A 130 11.88 1.92 -17.89
C ILE A 130 12.78 1.21 -18.91
N ASN A 131 12.22 0.26 -19.66
CA ASN A 131 12.91 -0.40 -20.79
C ASN A 131 12.65 0.31 -22.13
N THR A 132 11.49 0.94 -22.25
CA THR A 132 11.15 1.85 -23.36
C THR A 132 10.92 3.22 -22.75
N GLN A 133 11.59 4.25 -23.28
CA GLN A 133 11.51 5.62 -22.76
C GLN A 133 10.05 6.02 -22.47
N GLY A 134 9.77 6.41 -21.23
CA GLY A 134 8.44 6.86 -20.82
C GLY A 134 7.43 5.77 -20.41
N ILE A 135 7.68 4.50 -20.75
CA ILE A 135 6.80 3.37 -20.43
C ILE A 135 7.31 2.69 -19.15
N GLN A 136 6.50 2.77 -18.10
CA GLN A 136 6.73 2.15 -16.81
C GLN A 136 6.33 0.68 -16.84
N GLU A 137 7.26 -0.22 -16.49
CA GLU A 137 7.01 -1.65 -16.38
C GLU A 137 6.97 -2.05 -14.90
N TRP A 138 5.84 -2.61 -14.48
CA TRP A 138 5.58 -3.06 -13.11
C TRP A 138 5.20 -4.53 -13.10
N THR A 139 5.79 -5.30 -12.18
CA THR A 139 5.47 -6.73 -12.02
C THR A 139 4.42 -6.91 -10.93
N VAL A 140 3.35 -7.63 -11.26
CA VAL A 140 2.25 -7.95 -10.36
C VAL A 140 2.77 -8.77 -9.16
N PRO A 141 2.61 -8.29 -7.92
CA PRO A 141 3.21 -8.92 -6.74
C PRO A 141 2.42 -10.11 -6.20
N ALA A 142 1.10 -10.16 -6.45
CA ALA A 142 0.20 -11.18 -5.93
C ALA A 142 -0.86 -11.56 -6.99
N THR A 143 -1.33 -12.81 -6.96
CA THR A 143 -2.48 -13.22 -7.76
C THR A 143 -3.73 -12.89 -6.96
N THR A 144 -4.47 -11.87 -7.36
CA THR A 144 -5.69 -11.38 -6.70
C THR A 144 -6.42 -10.41 -7.64
N THR A 145 -7.55 -9.86 -7.19
CA THR A 145 -8.26 -8.79 -7.87
C THR A 145 -7.60 -7.43 -7.57
N TYR A 146 -7.34 -6.68 -8.64
CA TYR A 146 -6.80 -5.33 -8.62
C TYR A 146 -7.83 -4.34 -9.13
N THR A 147 -8.07 -3.26 -8.39
CA THR A 147 -8.79 -2.10 -8.90
C THR A 147 -7.79 -1.14 -9.54
N ILE A 148 -8.02 -0.77 -10.79
CA ILE A 148 -7.18 0.17 -11.55
C ILE A 148 -8.02 1.41 -11.86
N ASP A 149 -7.56 2.58 -11.42
CA ASP A 149 -8.18 3.89 -11.64
C ASP A 149 -7.20 4.79 -12.40
N ALA A 150 -7.45 4.96 -13.70
CA ALA A 150 -6.57 5.66 -14.62
C ALA A 150 -7.18 6.99 -15.08
N TYR A 151 -6.34 8.02 -15.17
CA TYR A 151 -6.71 9.37 -15.59
C TYR A 151 -5.84 9.79 -16.78
N GLY A 152 -6.44 10.26 -17.87
CA GLY A 152 -5.72 10.87 -18.99
C GLY A 152 -5.17 12.26 -18.65
N GLY A 153 -4.24 12.75 -19.46
CA GLY A 153 -3.69 14.10 -19.33
C GLY A 153 -4.62 15.16 -19.93
N GLU A 154 -4.59 16.36 -19.34
CA GLU A 154 -5.22 17.56 -19.90
C GLU A 154 -4.48 18.05 -21.16
N GLY A 155 -5.18 18.73 -22.07
CA GLY A 155 -4.54 19.50 -23.14
C GLY A 155 -3.73 20.70 -22.62
N GLY A 156 -3.00 21.36 -23.52
CA GLY A 156 -2.40 22.67 -23.28
C GLY A 156 -3.29 23.83 -23.76
N GLY A 157 -2.86 25.07 -23.52
CA GLY A 157 -3.52 26.28 -24.08
C GLY A 157 -4.52 26.95 -23.13
N THR A 158 -5.39 27.79 -23.68
CA THR A 158 -6.28 28.71 -22.93
C THR A 158 -7.62 28.15 -22.49
N ALA A 159 -8.04 27.01 -23.05
CA ALA A 159 -9.23 26.25 -22.64
C ALA A 159 -9.08 24.78 -23.02
N PRO A 160 -8.06 24.07 -22.49
CA PRO A 160 -7.82 22.69 -22.88
C PRO A 160 -8.96 21.77 -22.44
N GLY A 161 -9.18 20.72 -23.21
CA GLY A 161 -9.95 19.57 -22.76
C GLY A 161 -9.24 18.86 -21.60
N GLN A 162 -10.04 18.33 -20.68
CA GLN A 162 -9.58 17.51 -19.57
C GLN A 162 -9.47 16.04 -19.96
N GLY A 163 -8.55 15.33 -19.31
CA GLY A 163 -8.41 13.88 -19.51
C GLY A 163 -9.56 13.09 -18.90
N ALA A 164 -9.89 11.94 -19.46
CA ALA A 164 -10.94 11.05 -18.97
C ALA A 164 -10.45 10.30 -17.72
N ARG A 165 -11.39 9.77 -16.96
CA ARG A 165 -11.15 8.79 -15.89
C ARG A 165 -11.80 7.47 -16.26
N MET A 166 -11.04 6.39 -16.11
CA MET A 166 -11.50 5.03 -16.33
C MET A 166 -11.11 4.17 -15.11
N LYS A 167 -12.09 3.60 -14.43
CA LYS A 167 -11.88 2.73 -13.26
C LYS A 167 -12.56 1.38 -13.45
N GLY A 168 -11.88 0.29 -13.13
CA GLY A 168 -12.45 -1.06 -13.11
C GLY A 168 -11.63 -2.04 -12.28
N ASP A 169 -12.17 -3.24 -12.10
CA ASP A 169 -11.52 -4.35 -11.40
C ASP A 169 -11.02 -5.42 -12.38
N PHE A 170 -9.87 -6.01 -12.05
CA PHE A 170 -9.10 -6.92 -12.90
C PHE A 170 -8.43 -8.01 -12.08
N ASP A 171 -8.63 -9.27 -12.45
CA ASP A 171 -7.89 -10.38 -11.87
C ASP A 171 -6.51 -10.46 -12.54
N LEU A 172 -5.45 -10.17 -11.79
CA LEU A 172 -4.08 -10.22 -12.28
C LEU A 172 -3.33 -11.37 -11.63
N THR A 173 -2.36 -11.94 -12.36
CA THR A 173 -1.55 -13.05 -11.87
C THR A 173 -0.17 -12.57 -11.44
N LYS A 174 0.32 -13.04 -10.29
CA LYS A 174 1.67 -12.77 -9.81
C LYS A 174 2.71 -13.07 -10.88
N GLY A 175 3.63 -12.13 -11.08
CA GLY A 175 4.71 -12.25 -12.05
C GLY A 175 4.38 -11.70 -13.44
N ASP A 176 3.11 -11.40 -13.72
CA ASP A 176 2.75 -10.67 -14.95
C ASP A 176 3.39 -9.28 -14.94
N VAL A 177 3.86 -8.84 -16.11
CA VAL A 177 4.37 -7.49 -16.30
C VAL A 177 3.28 -6.63 -16.92
N ILE A 178 3.01 -5.48 -16.31
CA ILE A 178 2.06 -4.48 -16.81
C ILE A 178 2.86 -3.28 -17.32
N LYS A 179 2.56 -2.86 -18.55
CA LYS A 179 3.08 -1.63 -19.15
C LYS A 179 2.14 -0.47 -18.87
N ILE A 180 2.68 0.56 -18.22
CA ILE A 180 1.96 1.74 -17.77
C ILE A 180 2.56 2.97 -18.45
N VAL A 181 1.73 3.70 -19.17
CA VAL A 181 2.05 5.04 -19.69
C VAL A 181 1.16 6.03 -18.96
N VAL A 182 1.75 7.04 -18.33
CA VAL A 182 0.99 8.10 -17.66
C VAL A 182 0.94 9.31 -18.57
N GLY A 183 -0.26 9.62 -19.08
CA GLY A 183 -0.52 10.71 -19.99
C GLY A 183 -0.04 12.04 -19.42
N GLN A 184 0.79 12.76 -20.17
CA GLN A 184 1.27 14.07 -19.74
C GLN A 184 0.32 15.17 -20.20
N LYS A 185 0.26 16.28 -19.45
CA LYS A 185 -0.41 17.49 -19.90
C LYS A 185 0.24 18.01 -21.19
N GLY A 186 -0.58 18.40 -22.16
CA GLY A 186 -0.12 19.06 -23.38
C GLY A 186 0.59 20.39 -23.09
N VAL A 187 1.63 20.68 -23.86
CA VAL A 187 2.42 21.90 -23.73
C VAL A 187 2.02 22.89 -24.82
N ALA A 188 1.67 24.10 -24.41
CA ALA A 188 1.39 25.19 -25.35
C ALA A 188 2.66 25.66 -26.05
N GLU A 189 2.50 26.12 -27.28
CA GLU A 189 3.57 26.81 -27.98
C GLU A 189 3.93 28.15 -27.30
N THR A 190 5.18 28.57 -27.45
CA THR A 190 5.67 29.84 -26.87
C THR A 190 5.61 31.01 -27.84
N TYR A 191 5.23 30.79 -29.10
CA TYR A 191 5.16 31.83 -30.12
C TYR A 191 3.74 32.27 -30.36
N LEU A 192 3.58 33.58 -30.52
CA LEU A 192 2.31 34.21 -30.74
C LEU A 192 2.23 34.69 -32.19
N ARG A 193 1.39 34.06 -33.03
CA ARG A 193 0.97 34.66 -34.32
C ARG A 193 -0.18 35.59 -34.03
N ASN A 194 -0.08 36.89 -34.34
CA ASN A 194 -1.20 37.83 -34.15
C ASN A 194 -1.83 37.77 -32.74
N SER A 195 -1.01 37.53 -31.70
CA SER A 195 -1.44 37.30 -30.31
C SER A 195 -2.23 36.00 -30.05
N ARG A 196 -2.23 35.06 -31.00
CA ARG A 196 -2.84 33.74 -30.89
C ARG A 196 -1.81 32.65 -30.59
N TYR A 197 -2.22 31.63 -29.84
CA TYR A 197 -1.41 30.45 -29.56
C TYR A 197 -2.29 29.22 -29.27
N ALA A 198 -1.73 28.03 -29.49
CA ALA A 198 -2.38 26.77 -29.17
C ALA A 198 -1.62 25.83 -28.23
N GLY A 199 -2.40 24.99 -27.57
CA GLY A 199 -1.96 23.84 -26.79
C GLY A 199 -1.76 22.57 -27.59
N GLY A 200 -0.73 21.80 -27.25
CA GLY A 200 -0.72 20.38 -27.63
C GLY A 200 -1.83 19.58 -26.95
N GLY A 201 -2.20 18.46 -27.54
CA GLY A 201 -3.16 17.53 -26.96
C GLY A 201 -2.60 16.85 -25.72
N GLY A 202 -3.49 16.57 -24.76
CA GLY A 202 -3.18 15.79 -23.57
C GLY A 202 -2.87 14.34 -23.93
N GLY A 203 -1.95 13.74 -23.18
CA GLY A 203 -1.57 12.36 -23.41
C GLY A 203 -2.61 11.36 -22.90
N GLY A 204 -2.77 10.25 -23.61
CA GLY A 204 -3.51 9.09 -23.11
C GLY A 204 -2.74 8.41 -21.97
N THR A 205 -3.48 7.84 -21.03
CA THR A 205 -2.93 6.99 -19.96
C THR A 205 -3.28 5.54 -20.27
N PHE A 206 -2.27 4.67 -20.35
CA PHE A 206 -2.40 3.29 -20.81
C PHE A 206 -1.97 2.33 -19.71
N VAL A 207 -2.79 1.31 -19.44
CA VAL A 207 -2.48 0.19 -18.54
C VAL A 207 -2.72 -1.10 -19.30
N ILE A 208 -1.62 -1.72 -19.75
CA ILE A 208 -1.61 -2.73 -20.79
C ILE A 208 -0.88 -3.98 -20.31
N GLN A 209 -1.51 -5.14 -20.45
CA GLN A 209 -0.92 -6.45 -20.18
C GLN A 209 -0.39 -7.08 -21.48
N SER A 210 0.52 -8.05 -21.36
CA SER A 210 1.00 -8.86 -22.49
C SER A 210 -0.18 -9.41 -23.31
N PRO A 211 -0.15 -9.39 -24.65
CA PRO A 211 1.01 -9.16 -25.54
C PRO A 211 1.30 -7.70 -25.94
N TYR A 212 0.66 -6.72 -25.30
CA TYR A 212 0.91 -5.27 -25.50
C TYR A 212 0.63 -4.69 -26.89
N ASN A 213 -0.09 -5.40 -27.76
CA ASN A 213 -0.18 -5.01 -29.17
C ASN A 213 -1.56 -5.21 -29.80
N ASN A 214 -2.57 -5.57 -29.02
CA ASN A 214 -3.92 -5.76 -29.52
C ASN A 214 -4.98 -5.42 -28.47
N THR A 215 -6.23 -5.39 -28.90
CA THR A 215 -7.38 -5.04 -28.07
C THR A 215 -7.51 -5.88 -26.80
N ALA A 216 -7.09 -7.16 -26.81
CA ALA A 216 -7.12 -8.01 -25.62
C ALA A 216 -6.01 -7.68 -24.60
N SER A 217 -4.98 -6.92 -25.02
CA SER A 217 -3.91 -6.43 -24.14
C SER A 217 -4.36 -5.31 -23.20
N VAL A 218 -5.48 -4.64 -23.51
CA VAL A 218 -5.89 -3.43 -22.80
C VAL A 218 -6.64 -3.79 -21.52
N LEU A 219 -6.11 -3.40 -20.35
CA LEU A 219 -6.87 -3.38 -19.10
C LEU A 219 -7.69 -2.08 -19.04
N VAL A 220 -6.98 -0.95 -19.05
CA VAL A 220 -7.56 0.39 -19.04
C VAL A 220 -6.76 1.33 -19.94
N ILE A 221 -7.46 2.15 -20.72
CA ILE A 221 -6.92 3.34 -21.36
C ILE A 221 -7.85 4.51 -21.08
N ALA A 222 -7.32 5.57 -20.48
CA ALA A 222 -8.03 6.83 -20.28
C ALA A 222 -7.51 7.87 -21.30
N GLY A 223 -8.40 8.37 -22.16
CA GLY A 223 -8.07 9.36 -23.18
C GLY A 223 -7.60 10.68 -22.56
N GLY A 224 -6.69 11.36 -23.25
CA GLY A 224 -6.24 12.71 -22.94
C GLY A 224 -7.12 13.76 -23.63
N GLY A 225 -7.28 14.92 -23.00
CA GLY A 225 -8.10 15.99 -23.54
C GLY A 225 -7.44 16.70 -24.73
N GLY A 226 -8.23 17.35 -25.57
CA GLY A 226 -7.71 18.12 -26.70
C GLY A 226 -7.03 19.42 -26.28
N GLY A 227 -6.08 19.91 -27.08
CA GLY A 227 -5.45 21.21 -26.88
C GLY A 227 -6.39 22.36 -27.23
N GLY A 228 -6.33 23.45 -26.46
CA GLY A 228 -7.13 24.65 -26.70
C GLY A 228 -6.34 25.76 -27.42
N GLY A 229 -7.02 26.47 -28.32
CA GLY A 229 -6.55 27.72 -28.94
C GLY A 229 -7.10 28.97 -28.22
N THR A 230 -6.67 30.15 -28.69
CA THR A 230 -7.07 31.46 -28.13
C THR A 230 -8.37 32.03 -28.68
N ASP A 231 -8.93 31.48 -29.76
CA ASP A 231 -10.22 31.95 -30.26
C ASP A 231 -11.36 31.31 -29.44
N GLU A 232 -12.28 32.14 -28.92
CA GLU A 232 -13.30 31.78 -27.91
C GLU A 232 -14.44 30.90 -28.45
N ASP A 233 -14.39 30.47 -29.71
CA ASP A 233 -15.44 29.68 -30.37
C ASP A 233 -15.24 28.15 -30.20
N GLY A 234 -14.09 27.71 -29.67
CA GLY A 234 -13.74 26.30 -29.48
C GLY A 234 -14.34 25.65 -28.22
N SER A 235 -15.29 24.72 -28.40
CA SER A 235 -15.81 23.85 -27.33
C SER A 235 -14.67 23.12 -26.60
N THR A 236 -14.71 23.06 -25.26
CA THR A 236 -13.84 22.19 -24.45
C THR A 236 -13.98 20.75 -24.94
N ALA A 237 -12.97 20.21 -25.62
CA ALA A 237 -13.04 18.83 -26.08
C ALA A 237 -12.32 17.92 -25.10
N ASP A 238 -13.02 17.67 -24.00
CA ASP A 238 -12.65 16.65 -23.03
C ASP A 238 -12.47 15.29 -23.72
N ALA A 239 -11.60 14.47 -23.13
CA ALA A 239 -11.56 13.07 -23.50
C ALA A 239 -12.87 12.37 -23.12
N ILE A 240 -13.24 11.41 -23.95
CA ILE A 240 -14.51 10.68 -23.84
C ILE A 240 -14.32 9.31 -23.19
N THR A 241 -15.40 8.71 -22.70
CA THR A 241 -15.37 7.35 -22.12
C THR A 241 -15.60 6.25 -23.15
N GLN A 242 -16.09 6.59 -24.35
CA GLN A 242 -16.28 5.65 -25.46
C GLN A 242 -14.96 5.33 -26.16
N THR A 243 -14.93 4.17 -26.83
CA THR A 243 -13.78 3.74 -27.64
C THR A 243 -13.51 4.63 -28.83
N HIS A 244 -14.55 5.23 -29.42
CA HIS A 244 -14.45 6.21 -30.49
C HIS A 244 -15.77 6.99 -30.65
N THR A 245 -15.72 8.11 -31.38
CA THR A 245 -16.87 8.86 -31.91
C THR A 245 -16.55 9.34 -33.33
N SER A 246 -17.39 10.22 -33.89
CA SER A 246 -17.10 10.93 -35.15
C SER A 246 -15.95 11.92 -35.05
N ASN A 247 -15.51 12.27 -33.84
CA ASN A 247 -14.48 13.29 -33.57
C ASN A 247 -13.16 12.65 -33.09
N THR A 248 -13.04 11.34 -33.28
CA THR A 248 -11.84 10.57 -32.99
C THR A 248 -11.55 9.63 -34.16
N GLY A 249 -10.35 9.06 -34.15
CA GLY A 249 -10.01 7.92 -35.00
C GLY A 249 -10.93 6.71 -34.79
N LEU A 250 -10.85 5.77 -35.71
CA LEU A 250 -11.45 4.45 -35.55
C LEU A 250 -10.89 3.75 -34.30
N GLU A 251 -11.58 2.72 -33.81
CA GLU A 251 -11.16 1.98 -32.62
C GLU A 251 -9.70 1.53 -32.68
N GLY A 252 -8.88 2.00 -31.73
CA GLY A 252 -7.45 1.68 -31.68
C GLY A 252 -6.57 2.57 -32.55
N TYR A 253 -7.11 3.37 -33.47
CA TYR A 253 -6.33 4.16 -34.43
C TYR A 253 -6.24 5.63 -34.03
N GLY A 254 -5.23 6.33 -34.57
CA GLY A 254 -5.11 7.77 -34.42
C GLY A 254 -6.25 8.53 -35.08
N GLY A 255 -6.42 9.77 -34.65
CA GLY A 255 -7.39 10.70 -35.21
C GLY A 255 -7.10 11.04 -36.66
N ASN A 256 -8.13 11.51 -37.34
CA ASN A 256 -8.06 11.93 -38.73
C ASN A 256 -7.46 13.34 -38.86
N ASP A 257 -6.87 13.60 -40.03
CA ASP A 257 -6.39 14.92 -40.41
C ASP A 257 -7.57 15.84 -40.73
N ALA A 258 -7.63 16.95 -40.02
CA ALA A 258 -8.58 18.03 -40.25
C ALA A 258 -7.91 19.25 -40.89
N ARG A 259 -6.80 19.07 -41.60
CA ARG A 259 -6.07 20.07 -42.40
C ARG A 259 -5.10 20.94 -41.60
N GLU A 260 -5.41 21.42 -40.41
CA GLU A 260 -4.54 22.40 -39.74
C GLU A 260 -3.91 21.85 -38.44
N GLY A 261 -4.70 21.32 -37.50
CA GLY A 261 -4.20 20.70 -36.26
C GLY A 261 -3.66 19.26 -36.39
N ASN A 262 -2.63 18.90 -35.62
CA ASN A 262 -2.14 17.51 -35.57
C ASN A 262 -3.08 16.62 -34.74
N ALA A 263 -3.46 15.48 -35.29
CA ALA A 263 -4.32 14.53 -34.59
C ALA A 263 -3.56 13.74 -33.50
N GLY A 264 -4.31 13.30 -32.49
CA GLY A 264 -3.81 12.36 -31.50
C GLY A 264 -3.62 10.97 -32.10
N ALA A 265 -2.78 10.17 -31.46
CA ALA A 265 -2.57 8.76 -31.72
C ALA A 265 -3.48 7.88 -30.85
N GLY A 266 -3.81 6.71 -31.39
CA GLY A 266 -4.56 5.68 -30.69
C GLY A 266 -3.64 4.65 -30.02
N PHE A 267 -4.23 3.52 -29.63
CA PHE A 267 -3.48 2.40 -29.09
C PHE A 267 -2.60 1.70 -30.14
N LEU A 268 -3.16 1.38 -31.31
CA LEU A 268 -2.53 0.68 -32.43
C LEU A 268 -1.96 1.61 -33.50
N GLY A 269 -2.62 2.74 -33.74
CA GLY A 269 -2.31 3.64 -34.85
C GLY A 269 -1.71 4.97 -34.40
N ASP A 270 -0.76 5.48 -35.19
CA ASP A 270 -0.21 6.82 -35.02
C ASP A 270 -1.23 7.90 -35.39
N GLY A 271 -1.02 9.11 -34.87
CA GLY A 271 -1.75 10.30 -35.29
C GLY A 271 -1.30 10.78 -36.67
N VAL A 272 -2.16 11.56 -37.32
CA VAL A 272 -1.88 12.17 -38.62
C VAL A 272 -1.40 13.62 -38.43
N LEU A 273 -0.45 14.04 -39.25
CA LEU A 273 0.03 15.42 -39.30
C LEU A 273 -0.95 16.31 -40.06
N GLY A 274 -1.13 17.54 -39.59
CA GLY A 274 -1.85 18.58 -40.35
C GLY A 274 -1.05 19.06 -41.58
N ALA A 275 -1.73 19.71 -42.52
CA ALA A 275 -1.19 20.18 -43.80
C ALA A 275 -0.06 21.22 -43.67
N HIS A 276 0.04 21.89 -42.53
CA HIS A 276 1.10 22.88 -42.22
C HIS A 276 2.16 22.34 -41.26
N SER A 277 2.10 21.05 -40.90
CA SER A 277 2.99 20.45 -39.91
C SER A 277 4.21 19.78 -40.58
N GLY A 278 5.38 20.40 -40.42
CA GLY A 278 6.67 19.84 -40.87
C GLY A 278 7.42 18.98 -39.84
N HIS A 279 6.78 18.55 -38.75
CA HIS A 279 7.44 18.00 -37.55
C HIS A 279 6.90 16.62 -37.11
N VAL A 280 7.30 16.16 -35.92
CA VAL A 280 7.09 14.79 -35.41
C VAL A 280 5.62 14.52 -35.13
N LYS A 281 5.04 13.48 -35.76
CA LYS A 281 3.68 13.02 -35.48
C LYS A 281 3.55 12.38 -34.09
N ALA A 282 2.33 12.32 -33.56
CA ALA A 282 2.04 11.51 -32.38
C ALA A 282 2.12 10.01 -32.73
N TYR A 283 2.78 9.22 -31.89
CA TYR A 283 2.91 7.78 -32.06
C TYR A 283 1.95 7.04 -31.15
N GLY A 284 1.34 5.97 -31.69
CA GLY A 284 0.47 5.11 -30.92
C GLY A 284 1.23 4.33 -29.83
N PHE A 285 0.51 3.74 -28.89
CA PHE A 285 1.14 2.97 -27.80
C PHE A 285 2.09 1.89 -28.33
N VAL A 286 1.65 1.12 -29.33
CA VAL A 286 2.47 0.04 -29.93
C VAL A 286 3.76 0.56 -30.60
N ASN A 287 3.81 1.86 -30.91
CA ASN A 287 4.94 2.55 -31.51
C ASN A 287 5.70 3.45 -30.51
N GLY A 288 5.52 3.22 -29.20
CA GLY A 288 6.27 3.90 -28.14
C GLY A 288 5.55 5.08 -27.49
N ALA A 289 4.29 5.33 -27.85
CA ALA A 289 3.40 6.33 -27.24
C ALA A 289 3.87 7.79 -27.30
N VAL A 290 4.94 8.12 -28.05
CA VAL A 290 5.55 9.47 -28.06
C VAL A 290 4.54 10.53 -28.56
N GLY A 291 4.44 11.65 -27.84
CA GLY A 291 3.61 12.78 -28.26
C GLY A 291 4.12 13.48 -29.51
N GLY A 292 3.22 14.10 -30.25
CA GLY A 292 3.53 14.91 -31.42
C GLY A 292 4.18 16.24 -31.05
N GLN A 293 4.86 16.83 -32.02
CA GLN A 293 5.52 18.12 -31.91
C GLN A 293 4.99 19.09 -32.97
N GLY A 294 4.68 20.32 -32.55
CA GLY A 294 4.21 21.37 -33.45
C GLY A 294 5.27 21.93 -34.40
N ALA A 295 4.83 22.55 -35.49
CA ALA A 295 5.68 23.08 -36.56
C ALA A 295 5.85 24.62 -36.55
N THR A 296 6.63 25.12 -37.51
CA THR A 296 7.37 26.40 -37.54
C THR A 296 6.55 27.70 -37.39
N GLY A 297 6.99 28.53 -36.43
CA GLY A 297 6.52 29.90 -36.20
C GLY A 297 7.27 30.58 -35.05
N GLY A 298 7.60 29.85 -33.98
CA GLY A 298 8.56 30.31 -32.96
C GLY A 298 8.49 29.67 -31.57
N GLY A 299 7.95 28.46 -31.40
CA GLY A 299 7.90 27.80 -30.09
C GLY A 299 7.77 26.29 -30.19
N VAL A 300 8.31 25.56 -29.21
CA VAL A 300 8.24 24.09 -29.15
C VAL A 300 7.03 23.66 -28.30
N GLY A 301 5.86 23.61 -28.92
CA GLY A 301 4.68 22.99 -28.31
C GLY A 301 4.68 21.47 -28.50
N TYR A 302 4.16 20.74 -27.52
CA TYR A 302 4.18 19.27 -27.50
C TYR A 302 2.84 18.71 -27.09
N GLY A 303 2.42 17.63 -27.75
CA GLY A 303 1.43 16.75 -27.17
C GLY A 303 2.03 15.94 -26.02
N GLY A 304 1.19 15.54 -25.06
CA GLY A 304 1.52 14.46 -24.13
C GLY A 304 1.61 13.13 -24.88
N PHE A 305 1.79 12.01 -24.17
CA PHE A 305 1.89 10.69 -24.82
C PHE A 305 0.71 10.38 -25.76
N GLY A 306 1.01 10.21 -27.04
CA GLY A 306 0.02 10.03 -28.09
C GLY A 306 -0.84 11.27 -28.37
N GLY A 307 -0.65 12.40 -27.68
CA GLY A 307 -1.31 13.66 -28.04
C GLY A 307 -0.64 14.30 -29.24
N GLY A 308 -1.42 14.96 -30.09
CA GLY A 308 -0.92 15.77 -31.21
C GLY A 308 -0.19 17.02 -30.70
N GLY A 309 0.81 17.49 -31.45
CA GLY A 309 1.42 18.80 -31.20
C GLY A 309 0.48 19.93 -31.63
N PRO A 310 0.58 21.14 -31.02
CA PRO A 310 -0.13 22.31 -31.53
C PRO A 310 0.40 22.70 -32.91
N GLU A 311 -0.34 23.55 -33.62
CA GLU A 311 0.10 24.10 -34.89
C GLU A 311 0.22 25.64 -34.80
N GLY A 312 1.14 26.21 -35.60
CA GLY A 312 1.57 27.60 -35.50
C GLY A 312 0.57 28.64 -36.00
N HIS A 313 -0.64 28.26 -36.42
CA HIS A 313 -1.82 29.09 -36.70
C HIS A 313 -2.81 29.15 -35.52
N ALA A 314 -2.38 28.65 -34.35
CA ALA A 314 -3.14 28.57 -33.10
C ALA A 314 -4.19 27.46 -33.06
N ASP A 315 -3.92 26.34 -33.74
CA ASP A 315 -4.77 25.14 -33.68
C ASP A 315 -4.28 24.15 -32.63
N GLY A 316 -5.21 23.69 -31.79
CA GLY A 316 -4.95 22.70 -30.78
C GLY A 316 -4.48 21.36 -31.35
N GLY A 317 -3.72 20.59 -30.57
CA GLY A 317 -3.45 19.18 -30.88
C GLY A 317 -4.55 18.24 -30.38
N GLY A 318 -4.88 17.20 -31.14
CA GLY A 318 -5.82 16.16 -30.71
C GLY A 318 -5.30 15.34 -29.51
N GLY A 319 -6.18 14.95 -28.61
CA GLY A 319 -5.80 14.14 -27.43
C GLY A 319 -5.40 12.71 -27.78
N GLY A 320 -4.42 12.14 -27.06
CA GLY A 320 -4.05 10.73 -27.21
C GLY A 320 -5.04 9.79 -26.50
N GLY A 321 -5.14 8.53 -26.89
CA GLY A 321 -6.07 7.62 -26.22
C GLY A 321 -6.14 6.22 -26.83
N TYR A 322 -7.25 5.53 -26.58
CA TYR A 322 -7.55 4.27 -27.26
C TYR A 322 -7.78 4.53 -28.76
N SER A 323 -8.62 5.50 -29.08
CA SER A 323 -8.58 6.23 -30.34
C SER A 323 -7.98 7.61 -30.12
N GLY A 324 -7.23 8.11 -31.09
CA GLY A 324 -6.72 9.48 -31.06
C GLY A 324 -7.84 10.48 -31.37
N GLY A 325 -7.83 11.63 -30.71
CA GLY A 325 -8.71 12.74 -31.03
C GLY A 325 -8.36 13.35 -32.38
N ASP A 326 -9.37 13.75 -33.13
CA ASP A 326 -9.19 14.41 -34.42
C ASP A 326 -8.61 15.82 -34.22
N GLY A 327 -7.87 16.29 -35.23
CA GLY A 327 -7.57 17.72 -35.35
C GLY A 327 -8.82 18.51 -35.75
N ILE A 328 -8.71 19.82 -35.86
CA ILE A 328 -9.75 20.72 -36.41
C ILE A 328 -9.30 21.43 -37.69
N THR A 329 -10.27 21.97 -38.43
CA THR A 329 -10.12 22.61 -39.75
C THR A 329 -10.13 24.14 -39.74
N SER A 330 -10.08 24.78 -38.57
CA SER A 330 -10.28 26.22 -38.44
C SER A 330 -9.29 26.87 -37.48
N ASP A 331 -8.53 27.82 -38.03
CA ASP A 331 -7.66 28.77 -37.32
C ASP A 331 -8.19 29.16 -35.93
N GLY A 332 -7.60 28.63 -34.87
CA GLY A 332 -7.75 29.13 -33.50
C GLY A 332 -8.64 28.31 -32.54
N ASP A 333 -9.28 27.23 -33.00
CA ASP A 333 -10.20 26.45 -32.15
C ASP A 333 -9.51 25.34 -31.31
N ALA A 334 -10.27 24.72 -30.41
CA ALA A 334 -9.84 23.56 -29.65
C ALA A 334 -9.97 22.26 -30.47
N SER A 335 -8.93 21.41 -30.43
CA SER A 335 -8.97 20.06 -31.03
C SER A 335 -9.66 19.04 -30.13
N TYR A 336 -10.00 17.86 -30.65
CA TYR A 336 -10.80 16.88 -29.91
C TYR A 336 -10.00 16.01 -28.92
N GLY A 337 -10.64 15.60 -27.83
CA GLY A 337 -10.09 14.64 -26.88
C GLY A 337 -10.06 13.20 -27.41
N GLY A 338 -9.17 12.38 -26.85
CA GLY A 338 -9.03 10.97 -27.24
C GLY A 338 -10.13 10.07 -26.69
N GLY A 339 -10.33 8.93 -27.35
CA GLY A 339 -11.19 7.84 -26.88
C GLY A 339 -10.58 7.05 -25.72
N SER A 340 -11.44 6.37 -24.96
CA SER A 340 -11.04 5.56 -23.81
C SER A 340 -11.49 4.11 -23.94
N LYS A 341 -10.93 3.23 -23.12
CA LYS A 341 -11.34 1.83 -23.05
C LYS A 341 -11.15 1.28 -21.64
N ASN A 342 -12.10 0.47 -21.19
CA ASN A 342 -12.01 -0.25 -19.92
C ASN A 342 -12.59 -1.65 -20.11
N SER A 343 -11.76 -2.67 -19.90
CA SER A 343 -12.17 -4.08 -20.02
C SER A 343 -12.49 -4.75 -18.70
N GLY A 344 -12.40 -4.02 -17.58
CA GLY A 344 -12.61 -4.55 -16.24
C GLY A 344 -14.08 -4.67 -15.87
N SER A 345 -14.36 -5.35 -14.76
CA SER A 345 -15.67 -5.32 -14.09
C SER A 345 -15.82 -4.07 -13.22
N ASN A 346 -17.02 -3.86 -12.64
CA ASN A 346 -17.31 -2.79 -11.67
C ASN A 346 -16.88 -1.39 -12.14
N GLN A 347 -17.20 -1.09 -13.40
CA GLN A 347 -16.67 0.12 -14.05
C GLN A 347 -17.26 1.40 -13.47
N THR A 348 -16.41 2.42 -13.32
CA THR A 348 -16.82 3.80 -13.05
C THR A 348 -16.01 4.73 -13.94
N ASN A 349 -16.62 5.20 -15.03
CA ASN A 349 -15.94 5.97 -16.06
C ASN A 349 -16.51 7.40 -16.13
N THR A 350 -15.65 8.40 -16.34
CA THR A 350 -16.05 9.81 -16.37
C THR A 350 -15.25 10.55 -17.44
N ALA A 351 -15.94 11.21 -18.37
CA ALA A 351 -15.29 12.09 -19.35
C ALA A 351 -14.78 13.36 -18.65
N GLY A 352 -13.69 13.96 -19.15
CA GLY A 352 -13.22 15.27 -18.66
C GLY A 352 -12.98 15.36 -17.14
N ALA A 353 -12.36 14.35 -16.53
CA ALA A 353 -12.26 14.19 -15.08
C ALA A 353 -10.91 14.65 -14.48
N ARG A 354 -9.94 15.04 -15.32
CA ARG A 354 -8.57 15.37 -14.88
C ARG A 354 -8.04 16.63 -15.55
N SER A 355 -7.77 17.65 -14.73
CA SER A 355 -6.83 18.73 -15.06
C SER A 355 -5.40 18.34 -14.63
N GLY A 356 -4.39 18.76 -15.39
CA GLY A 356 -2.99 18.39 -15.18
C GLY A 356 -2.56 17.09 -15.86
N HIS A 357 -1.42 16.55 -15.40
CA HIS A 357 -0.94 15.24 -15.86
C HIS A 357 -1.90 14.14 -15.40
N GLY A 358 -1.98 13.07 -16.18
CA GLY A 358 -2.65 11.83 -15.84
C GLY A 358 -2.01 11.13 -14.64
N GLN A 359 -2.62 10.01 -14.27
CA GLN A 359 -2.18 9.16 -13.16
C GLN A 359 -2.79 7.78 -13.30
N VAL A 360 -2.15 6.77 -12.71
CA VAL A 360 -2.77 5.46 -12.49
C VAL A 360 -2.67 5.14 -11.01
N ILE A 361 -3.80 4.83 -10.40
CA ILE A 361 -3.88 4.34 -9.03
C ILE A 361 -4.29 2.87 -9.12
N ILE A 362 -3.45 2.00 -8.57
CA ILE A 362 -3.72 0.57 -8.48
C ILE A 362 -3.89 0.22 -7.01
N THR A 363 -5.03 -0.37 -6.65
CA THR A 363 -5.30 -0.87 -5.30
C THR A 363 -5.59 -2.36 -5.32
N TYR A 364 -5.06 -3.09 -4.36
CA TYR A 364 -5.34 -4.51 -4.17
C TYR A 364 -5.21 -4.88 -2.70
N ILE A 365 -5.81 -5.99 -2.31
CA ILE A 365 -5.61 -6.58 -1.00
C ILE A 365 -4.62 -7.72 -1.21
N PRO A 366 -3.42 -7.69 -0.60
CA PRO A 366 -2.54 -8.84 -0.64
C PRO A 366 -3.19 -9.98 0.15
N GLY A 367 -3.02 -11.22 -0.30
CA GLY A 367 -3.44 -12.38 0.48
C GLY A 367 -2.76 -12.45 1.86
N PRO A 368 -3.19 -13.38 2.72
CA PRO A 368 -2.90 -13.36 4.14
C PRO A 368 -1.38 -13.33 4.42
N SER A 369 -0.97 -12.50 5.36
CA SER A 369 0.38 -12.57 5.95
C SER A 369 0.33 -13.34 7.27
N MET A 370 1.49 -13.82 7.73
CA MET A 370 1.62 -14.55 8.99
C MET A 370 2.75 -13.98 9.83
N THR A 371 2.46 -13.66 11.09
CA THR A 371 3.45 -13.27 12.11
C THR A 371 3.64 -14.41 13.08
N ILE A 372 4.90 -14.75 13.38
CA ILE A 372 5.27 -15.82 14.31
C ILE A 372 5.86 -15.19 15.57
N THR A 373 5.31 -15.51 16.74
CA THR A 373 5.88 -15.15 18.04
C THR A 373 6.03 -16.38 18.92
N ALA A 374 6.91 -16.29 19.92
CA ALA A 374 7.16 -17.38 20.84
C ALA A 374 7.13 -16.91 22.31
N ALA A 375 6.73 -17.82 23.19
CA ALA A 375 6.87 -17.67 24.63
C ALA A 375 7.35 -18.98 25.25
N ASN A 376 8.08 -18.90 26.36
CA ASN A 376 8.48 -20.09 27.11
C ASN A 376 7.32 -20.68 27.93
N SER A 377 7.58 -21.76 28.67
CA SER A 377 6.56 -22.44 29.50
C SER A 377 5.97 -21.56 30.61
N SER A 378 6.64 -20.47 30.96
CA SER A 378 6.17 -19.49 31.95
C SER A 378 5.35 -18.35 31.32
N GLY A 379 5.18 -18.35 30.00
CA GLY A 379 4.49 -17.29 29.24
C GLY A 379 5.34 -16.05 28.99
N THR A 380 6.65 -16.10 29.27
CA THR A 380 7.56 -14.99 28.95
C THR A 380 7.89 -15.01 27.46
N ALA A 381 7.73 -13.86 26.79
CA ALA A 381 8.06 -13.73 25.38
C ALA A 381 9.53 -14.05 25.10
N VAL A 382 9.78 -14.84 24.06
CA VAL A 382 11.11 -15.16 23.54
C VAL A 382 11.27 -14.43 22.21
N ALA A 383 12.27 -13.56 22.13
CA ALA A 383 12.52 -12.78 20.94
C ALA A 383 13.09 -13.64 19.80
N ASP A 384 12.84 -13.21 18.56
CA ASP A 384 13.51 -13.78 17.38
C ASP A 384 15.03 -13.61 17.50
N GLY A 385 15.77 -14.70 17.27
CA GLY A 385 17.22 -14.79 17.43
C GLY A 385 17.72 -15.00 18.87
N ALA A 386 16.83 -15.20 19.85
CA ALA A 386 17.23 -15.45 21.23
C ALA A 386 17.94 -16.81 21.41
N THR A 387 18.79 -16.90 22.44
CA THR A 387 19.37 -18.15 22.93
C THR A 387 18.85 -18.43 24.33
N THR A 388 18.22 -19.58 24.55
CA THR A 388 17.72 -19.97 25.87
C THR A 388 17.85 -21.48 26.10
N ASN A 389 17.69 -21.89 27.36
CA ASN A 389 17.63 -23.30 27.76
C ASN A 389 16.19 -23.80 27.96
N ASP A 390 15.19 -23.07 27.44
CA ASP A 390 13.78 -23.44 27.57
C ASP A 390 13.51 -24.79 26.88
N ALA A 391 12.92 -25.75 27.60
CA ALA A 391 12.70 -27.10 27.04
C ALA A 391 11.73 -27.13 25.85
N THR A 392 10.83 -26.14 25.76
CA THR A 392 9.85 -25.98 24.67
C THR A 392 9.50 -24.51 24.50
N LEU A 393 9.10 -24.13 23.28
CA LEU A 393 8.46 -22.84 23.01
C LEU A 393 6.98 -23.03 22.66
N THR A 394 6.13 -22.17 23.22
CA THR A 394 4.76 -21.99 22.73
C THR A 394 4.79 -20.97 21.62
N LEU A 395 4.52 -21.41 20.40
CA LEU A 395 4.43 -20.57 19.22
C LEU A 395 3.01 -20.04 19.07
N THR A 396 2.91 -18.76 18.70
CA THR A 396 1.66 -18.13 18.25
C THR A 396 1.84 -17.64 16.83
N PHE A 397 0.96 -18.11 15.95
CA PHE A 397 0.88 -17.72 14.55
C PHE A 397 -0.33 -16.81 14.41
N THR A 398 -0.09 -15.55 14.04
CA THR A 398 -1.13 -14.54 13.85
C THR A 398 -1.20 -14.15 12.39
N SER A 399 -2.29 -14.50 11.72
CA SER A 399 -2.56 -14.07 10.36
C SER A 399 -3.19 -12.68 10.32
N SER A 400 -2.89 -11.90 9.28
CA SER A 400 -3.50 -10.57 9.07
C SER A 400 -4.99 -10.60 8.80
N GLU A 401 -5.54 -11.76 8.45
CA GLU A 401 -6.93 -11.98 8.12
C GLU A 401 -7.32 -13.44 8.34
N ALA A 402 -8.60 -13.77 8.14
CA ALA A 402 -9.10 -15.12 8.37
C ALA A 402 -8.54 -16.10 7.33
N THR A 403 -7.95 -17.21 7.79
CA THR A 403 -7.48 -18.25 6.86
C THR A 403 -8.54 -19.34 6.67
N SER A 404 -8.56 -19.95 5.48
CA SER A 404 -9.46 -21.05 5.15
C SER A 404 -8.89 -22.42 5.47
N ASN A 405 -7.57 -22.59 5.35
CA ASN A 405 -6.93 -23.91 5.36
C ASN A 405 -5.56 -23.97 6.05
N PHE A 406 -5.14 -22.96 6.83
CA PHE A 406 -3.86 -23.03 7.55
C PHE A 406 -3.84 -24.19 8.55
N ALA A 407 -2.84 -25.06 8.41
CA ALA A 407 -2.68 -26.30 9.16
C ALA A 407 -1.21 -26.57 9.50
N VAL A 408 -0.98 -27.56 10.36
CA VAL A 408 0.38 -27.95 10.80
C VAL A 408 1.32 -28.32 9.65
N GLY A 409 0.78 -28.79 8.51
CA GLY A 409 1.57 -29.12 7.32
C GLY A 409 2.17 -27.91 6.59
N ASP A 410 1.67 -26.70 6.88
CA ASP A 410 2.14 -25.44 6.29
C ASP A 410 3.32 -24.86 7.06
N ILE A 411 3.62 -25.42 8.23
CA ILE A 411 4.72 -25.01 9.11
C ILE A 411 5.93 -25.90 8.84
N THR A 412 7.05 -25.28 8.49
CA THR A 412 8.34 -25.97 8.34
C THR A 412 9.23 -25.61 9.52
N VAL A 413 9.90 -26.60 10.10
CA VAL A 413 10.86 -26.38 11.20
C VAL A 413 12.19 -27.06 10.96
N SER A 414 13.25 -26.51 11.53
CA SER A 414 14.57 -27.13 11.63
C SER A 414 15.02 -27.25 13.10
N GLY A 415 15.77 -28.31 13.42
CA GLY A 415 16.32 -28.52 14.77
C GLY A 415 15.30 -28.94 15.84
N GLY A 416 14.08 -29.32 15.46
CA GLY A 416 13.04 -29.77 16.40
C GLY A 416 11.77 -30.28 15.72
N ALA A 417 10.69 -30.38 16.50
CA ALA A 417 9.38 -30.84 16.05
C ALA A 417 8.24 -29.96 16.58
N ILE A 418 7.14 -29.91 15.82
CA ILE A 418 5.89 -29.23 16.20
C ILE A 418 4.89 -30.25 16.75
N SER A 419 4.21 -29.88 17.83
CA SER A 419 3.09 -30.63 18.41
C SER A 419 1.99 -29.67 18.89
N ASN A 420 0.84 -30.21 19.30
CA ASN A 420 -0.27 -29.43 19.90
C ASN A 420 -0.75 -28.26 19.03
N PHE A 421 -0.72 -28.40 17.71
CA PHE A 421 -1.25 -27.37 16.81
C PHE A 421 -2.76 -27.22 17.03
N ALA A 422 -3.21 -25.99 17.25
CA ALA A 422 -4.61 -25.68 17.44
C ALA A 422 -4.94 -24.28 16.92
N ALA A 423 -6.11 -24.14 16.30
CA ALA A 423 -6.68 -22.83 16.00
C ALA A 423 -7.37 -22.28 17.26
N THR A 424 -7.01 -21.06 17.69
CA THR A 424 -7.69 -20.35 18.78
C THR A 424 -8.71 -19.34 18.24
N SER A 425 -8.54 -18.88 17.00
CA SER A 425 -9.53 -18.15 16.20
C SER A 425 -9.32 -18.44 14.71
N SER A 426 -10.04 -17.74 13.81
CA SER A 426 -9.78 -17.78 12.37
C SER A 426 -8.48 -17.09 11.95
N THR A 427 -7.84 -16.34 12.87
CA THR A 427 -6.63 -15.55 12.62
C THR A 427 -5.48 -15.92 13.54
N VAL A 428 -5.72 -16.70 14.60
CA VAL A 428 -4.70 -17.03 15.61
C VAL A 428 -4.65 -18.54 15.79
N TYR A 429 -3.42 -19.06 15.72
CA TYR A 429 -3.11 -20.47 15.89
C TYR A 429 -1.95 -20.61 16.88
N THR A 430 -1.96 -21.69 17.65
CA THR A 430 -0.89 -22.01 18.59
C THR A 430 -0.30 -23.36 18.29
N ALA A 431 0.98 -23.53 18.60
CA ALA A 431 1.65 -24.83 18.57
C ALA A 431 2.76 -24.87 19.61
N THR A 432 3.25 -26.07 19.93
CA THR A 432 4.43 -26.27 20.76
C THR A 432 5.59 -26.69 19.89
N PHE A 433 6.71 -25.98 19.96
CA PHE A 433 7.97 -26.39 19.38
C PHE A 433 8.85 -27.05 20.44
N THR A 434 9.41 -28.22 20.11
CA THR A 434 10.34 -28.96 20.97
C THR A 434 11.65 -29.17 20.21
N PRO A 435 12.78 -28.61 20.67
CA PRO A 435 14.08 -28.81 20.03
C PRO A 435 14.55 -30.27 20.19
N SER A 436 15.26 -30.79 19.20
CA SER A 436 15.79 -32.17 19.22
C SER A 436 17.19 -32.28 19.83
N ALA A 437 17.97 -31.19 19.81
CA ALA A 437 19.33 -31.11 20.32
C ALA A 437 19.73 -29.63 20.49
N ASN A 438 20.83 -29.36 21.19
CA ASN A 438 21.40 -28.02 21.26
C ASN A 438 21.80 -27.52 19.86
N GLY A 439 21.57 -26.23 19.61
CA GLY A 439 21.92 -25.57 18.37
C GLY A 439 20.84 -24.64 17.84
N ALA A 440 21.10 -24.09 16.67
CA ALA A 440 20.18 -23.21 15.97
C ALA A 440 18.96 -23.98 15.45
N THR A 441 17.79 -23.37 15.61
CA THR A 441 16.48 -23.87 15.16
C THR A 441 15.77 -22.76 14.39
N THR A 442 14.89 -23.16 13.48
CA THR A 442 14.08 -22.22 12.70
C THR A 442 12.64 -22.70 12.59
N ILE A 443 11.71 -21.74 12.53
CA ILE A 443 10.29 -21.96 12.29
C ILE A 443 9.85 -21.04 11.17
N ASP A 444 9.21 -21.61 10.15
CA ASP A 444 8.89 -20.93 8.91
C ASP A 444 7.47 -21.28 8.42
N VAL A 445 6.87 -20.35 7.70
CA VAL A 445 5.63 -20.52 6.95
C VAL A 445 5.86 -19.90 5.57
N ALA A 446 6.09 -20.76 4.58
CA ALA A 446 6.37 -20.32 3.21
C ALA A 446 5.14 -19.65 2.58
N GLY A 447 5.35 -18.85 1.54
CA GLY A 447 4.26 -18.25 0.78
C GLY A 447 3.52 -19.28 -0.09
N GLY A 448 2.20 -19.13 -0.21
CA GLY A 448 1.33 -20.02 -0.99
C GLY A 448 1.11 -21.41 -0.40
N THR A 449 1.28 -21.57 0.91
CA THR A 449 0.95 -22.81 1.64
C THR A 449 -0.50 -22.83 2.10
N PHE A 450 -1.09 -21.66 2.38
CA PHE A 450 -2.50 -21.53 2.76
C PHE A 450 -3.17 -20.32 2.08
N THR A 451 -4.49 -20.26 2.17
CA THR A 451 -5.33 -19.21 1.55
C THR A 451 -6.33 -18.61 2.52
N ASP A 452 -6.92 -17.48 2.13
CA ASP A 452 -8.12 -16.89 2.73
C ASP A 452 -9.41 -17.46 2.10
N ALA A 453 -10.54 -16.78 2.31
CA ALA A 453 -11.85 -17.17 1.79
C ALA A 453 -12.01 -16.84 0.29
N GLU A 454 -11.32 -15.80 -0.17
CA GLU A 454 -11.25 -15.32 -1.53
C GLU A 454 -10.37 -16.21 -2.41
N GLY A 455 -9.52 -17.03 -1.78
CA GLY A 455 -8.61 -17.98 -2.44
C GLY A 455 -7.23 -17.38 -2.70
N ASP A 456 -6.92 -16.21 -2.15
CA ASP A 456 -5.62 -15.59 -2.30
C ASP A 456 -4.59 -16.33 -1.45
N ASN A 457 -3.44 -16.58 -2.07
CA ASN A 457 -2.33 -17.28 -1.44
C ASN A 457 -1.64 -16.40 -0.39
N ASN A 458 -1.23 -17.01 0.73
CA ASN A 458 -0.51 -16.30 1.76
C ASN A 458 0.87 -15.80 1.29
N GLN A 459 1.31 -14.72 1.91
CA GLN A 459 2.69 -14.25 1.81
C GLN A 459 3.60 -15.05 2.73
N ALA A 460 4.87 -15.18 2.36
CA ALA A 460 5.86 -15.84 3.21
C ALA A 460 6.03 -15.07 4.52
N ALA A 461 6.04 -15.79 5.64
CA ALA A 461 6.32 -15.21 6.94
C ALA A 461 7.79 -14.82 7.08
N THR A 462 8.09 -13.87 7.96
CA THR A 462 9.46 -13.74 8.47
C THR A 462 9.77 -14.97 9.31
N GLN A 463 10.84 -15.68 8.97
CA GLN A 463 11.30 -16.86 9.70
C GLN A 463 11.64 -16.49 11.15
N PHE A 464 11.16 -17.29 12.11
CA PHE A 464 11.52 -17.16 13.52
C PHE A 464 12.72 -18.05 13.84
N ASN A 465 13.75 -17.47 14.42
CA ASN A 465 15.03 -18.08 14.76
C ASN A 465 15.15 -18.23 16.27
N TRP A 466 15.66 -19.37 16.73
CA TRP A 466 15.95 -19.59 18.14
C TRP A 466 17.11 -20.54 18.32
N THR A 467 17.99 -20.30 19.28
CA THR A 467 19.07 -21.22 19.64
C THR A 467 18.72 -21.90 20.95
N TYR A 468 18.55 -23.22 20.90
CA TYR A 468 18.40 -24.02 22.12
C TYR A 468 19.78 -24.37 22.67
N ASP A 469 20.04 -24.03 23.92
CA ASP A 469 21.31 -24.33 24.56
C ASP A 469 21.14 -24.71 26.04
N THR A 470 21.53 -25.93 26.39
CA THR A 470 21.54 -26.42 27.77
C THR A 470 22.95 -26.56 28.34
N VAL A 471 23.99 -26.22 27.59
CA VAL A 471 25.38 -26.33 28.06
C VAL A 471 25.67 -25.14 28.96
N ALA A 472 26.01 -25.40 30.21
CA ALA A 472 26.39 -24.33 31.12
C ALA A 472 27.84 -23.87 30.82
N PRO A 473 28.13 -22.56 30.96
CA PRO A 473 29.48 -22.05 30.79
C PRO A 473 30.42 -22.62 31.85
N THR A 474 31.67 -22.85 31.46
CA THR A 474 32.73 -23.37 32.34
C THR A 474 33.96 -22.48 32.32
N ILE A 475 34.75 -22.51 33.40
CA ILE A 475 36.09 -21.91 33.40
C ILE A 475 37.02 -22.85 32.62
N SER A 476 37.49 -22.39 31.47
CA SER A 476 38.38 -23.17 30.59
C SER A 476 39.84 -23.07 31.01
N SER A 477 40.29 -21.90 31.49
CA SER A 477 41.65 -21.70 31.99
C SER A 477 41.74 -20.49 32.92
N VAL A 478 42.79 -20.48 33.73
CA VAL A 478 43.13 -19.36 34.61
C VAL A 478 44.63 -19.09 34.51
N SER A 479 45.02 -17.83 34.39
CA SER A 479 46.43 -17.41 34.30
C SER A 479 46.71 -16.24 35.24
N LEU A 480 47.64 -16.43 36.18
CA LEU A 480 48.11 -15.37 37.06
C LEU A 480 49.21 -14.54 36.37
N ALA A 481 49.15 -13.22 36.47
CA ALA A 481 50.23 -12.36 35.99
C ALA A 481 51.51 -12.56 36.81
N ALA A 482 52.68 -12.46 36.17
CA ALA A 482 53.97 -12.74 36.82
C ALA A 482 54.29 -11.83 38.02
N ASN A 483 53.71 -10.63 38.06
CA ASN A 483 53.81 -9.67 39.16
C ASN A 483 52.67 -9.79 40.19
N ASN A 484 51.83 -10.83 40.08
CA ASN A 484 50.64 -11.10 40.91
C ASN A 484 49.59 -9.97 40.94
N SER A 485 49.62 -9.00 40.01
CA SER A 485 48.68 -7.86 40.05
C SER A 485 47.32 -8.20 39.45
N THR A 486 47.23 -9.22 38.59
CA THR A 486 45.98 -9.62 37.94
C THR A 486 45.90 -11.13 37.74
N ILE A 487 44.68 -11.62 37.60
CA ILE A 487 44.37 -13.00 37.20
C ILE A 487 43.41 -12.97 36.02
N ALA A 488 43.76 -13.63 34.93
CA ALA A 488 42.92 -13.78 33.75
C ALA A 488 42.13 -15.10 33.86
N VAL A 489 40.80 -15.01 33.90
CA VAL A 489 39.88 -16.15 33.89
C VAL A 489 39.29 -16.24 32.49
N THR A 490 39.48 -17.37 31.82
CA THR A 490 38.92 -17.60 30.48
C THR A 490 37.73 -18.54 30.57
N MET A 491 36.57 -18.10 30.11
CA MET A 491 35.34 -18.89 30.07
C MET A 491 35.22 -19.65 28.73
N SER A 492 34.49 -20.77 28.72
CA SER A 492 34.21 -21.53 27.49
C SER A 492 33.39 -20.74 26.47
N GLU A 493 32.62 -19.76 26.96
CA GLU A 493 31.73 -18.89 26.22
C GLU A 493 31.54 -17.57 26.97
N ALA A 494 30.78 -16.64 26.40
CA ALA A 494 30.43 -15.39 27.08
C ALA A 494 29.51 -15.68 28.28
N VAL A 495 29.78 -15.01 29.40
CA VAL A 495 28.98 -15.09 30.62
C VAL A 495 28.49 -13.72 31.06
N PHE A 496 27.37 -13.70 31.78
CA PHE A 496 26.58 -12.52 32.07
C PHE A 496 26.21 -12.45 33.55
N ASN A 497 25.97 -11.25 34.07
CA ASN A 497 25.66 -11.04 35.49
C ASN A 497 24.17 -11.27 35.83
N THR A 498 23.31 -11.48 34.81
CA THR A 498 21.91 -11.86 34.99
C THR A 498 21.59 -13.23 34.40
N ASN A 499 20.61 -13.91 34.97
CA ASN A 499 20.11 -15.20 34.47
C ASN A 499 19.49 -15.10 33.05
N GLY A 500 19.18 -13.90 32.57
CA GLY A 500 18.64 -13.66 31.23
C GLY A 500 19.70 -13.58 30.13
N GLY A 501 20.97 -13.92 30.44
CA GLY A 501 22.06 -13.81 29.47
C GLY A 501 22.37 -12.37 29.08
N SER A 502 22.16 -11.43 30.01
CA SER A 502 22.36 -9.99 29.76
C SER A 502 23.17 -9.33 30.87
N GLY A 503 23.80 -8.20 30.54
CA GLY A 503 24.64 -7.43 31.45
C GLY A 503 26.06 -7.98 31.57
N ASN A 504 27.03 -7.07 31.66
CA ASN A 504 28.43 -7.43 31.78
C ASN A 504 28.72 -7.93 33.20
N LEU A 505 29.64 -8.88 33.33
CA LEU A 505 30.20 -9.18 34.64
C LEU A 505 30.91 -7.96 35.24
N GLU A 506 30.74 -7.77 36.53
CA GLU A 506 31.32 -6.73 37.34
C GLU A 506 32.33 -7.34 38.32
N ALA A 507 33.23 -6.52 38.88
CA ALA A 507 34.19 -7.02 39.86
C ALA A 507 33.50 -7.67 41.06
N THR A 508 32.31 -7.19 41.44
CA THR A 508 31.48 -7.72 42.54
C THR A 508 30.90 -9.11 42.28
N ASP A 509 30.91 -9.60 41.04
CA ASP A 509 30.48 -10.96 40.70
C ASP A 509 31.53 -12.02 41.08
N PHE A 510 32.72 -11.57 41.50
CA PHE A 510 33.84 -12.43 41.84
C PHE A 510 34.25 -12.26 43.30
N SER A 511 34.73 -13.37 43.88
CA SER A 511 35.37 -13.38 45.19
C SER A 511 36.73 -14.06 45.12
N LEU A 512 37.77 -13.32 45.51
CA LEU A 512 39.14 -13.75 45.63
C LEU A 512 39.38 -14.29 47.04
N SER A 513 40.11 -15.40 47.11
CA SER A 513 40.68 -15.92 48.35
C SER A 513 42.12 -16.33 48.11
N ILE A 514 42.97 -16.17 49.13
CA ILE A 514 44.36 -16.63 49.13
C ILE A 514 44.58 -17.44 50.41
N SER A 515 45.28 -18.56 50.29
CA SER A 515 45.62 -19.43 51.42
C SER A 515 47.11 -19.72 51.43
N GLY A 516 47.75 -19.57 52.60
CA GLY A 516 49.19 -19.74 52.76
C GLY A 516 50.01 -18.55 52.23
N GLY A 517 51.34 -18.61 52.44
CA GLY A 517 52.25 -17.51 52.11
C GLY A 517 52.20 -16.35 53.11
N ASN A 518 52.92 -15.27 52.79
CA ASN A 518 53.04 -14.06 53.63
C ASN A 518 52.14 -12.89 53.18
N ALA A 519 51.55 -12.99 51.98
CA ALA A 519 50.69 -11.95 51.43
C ALA A 519 49.23 -12.14 51.88
N THR A 520 48.53 -11.03 52.10
CA THR A 520 47.08 -11.00 52.35
C THR A 520 46.38 -10.24 51.23
N LEU A 521 45.12 -10.59 50.95
CA LEU A 521 44.29 -9.81 50.05
C LEU A 521 43.85 -8.51 50.76
N SER A 522 43.95 -7.38 50.07
CA SER A 522 43.42 -6.10 50.57
C SER A 522 41.89 -6.06 50.51
N SER A 523 41.28 -6.87 49.63
CA SER A 523 39.83 -7.07 49.49
C SER A 523 39.57 -8.44 48.88
N ALA A 524 38.46 -9.08 49.27
CA ALA A 524 37.97 -10.28 48.60
C ALA A 524 37.31 -9.95 47.25
N THR A 525 36.89 -8.72 47.00
CA THR A 525 36.39 -8.31 45.67
C THR A 525 37.56 -7.80 44.83
N PRO A 526 37.74 -8.25 43.57
CA PRO A 526 38.74 -7.70 42.66
C PRO A 526 38.75 -6.17 42.60
N SER A 527 39.93 -5.57 42.47
CA SER A 527 40.08 -4.11 42.39
C SER A 527 39.67 -3.53 41.03
N SER A 528 39.63 -4.38 40.00
CA SER A 528 39.19 -4.04 38.65
C SER A 528 38.75 -5.29 37.91
N ILE A 529 38.01 -5.08 36.81
CA ILE A 529 37.72 -6.09 35.80
C ILE A 529 37.95 -5.48 34.42
N SER A 530 38.60 -6.21 33.52
CA SER A 530 38.62 -5.90 32.09
C SER A 530 38.24 -7.13 31.28
N ILE A 531 37.45 -6.92 30.23
CA ILE A 531 36.83 -7.98 29.43
C ILE A 531 37.38 -7.91 28.00
N SER A 532 37.85 -9.04 27.47
CA SER A 532 38.29 -9.18 26.09
C SER A 532 37.85 -10.55 25.56
N GLY A 533 36.80 -10.58 24.74
CA GLY A 533 36.14 -11.84 24.37
C GLY A 533 35.66 -12.60 25.62
N ASN A 534 36.03 -13.86 25.74
CA ASN A 534 35.69 -14.71 26.90
C ASN A 534 36.74 -14.65 28.03
N VAL A 535 37.67 -13.69 27.97
CA VAL A 535 38.73 -13.51 28.98
C VAL A 535 38.39 -12.34 29.89
N TYR A 536 38.28 -12.63 31.19
CA TYR A 536 37.95 -11.69 32.26
C TYR A 536 39.20 -11.52 33.14
N THR A 537 39.86 -10.36 33.03
CA THR A 537 41.06 -10.04 33.79
C THR A 537 40.71 -9.27 35.04
N LEU A 538 40.95 -9.88 36.20
CA LEU A 538 40.59 -9.37 37.51
C LEU A 538 41.82 -8.79 38.22
N GLY A 539 41.69 -7.58 38.74
CA GLY A 539 42.71 -6.92 39.56
C GLY A 539 42.83 -7.55 40.95
N ILE A 540 44.05 -7.90 41.36
CA ILE A 540 44.34 -8.43 42.69
C ILE A 540 45.00 -7.32 43.52
N GLY A 541 44.36 -6.96 44.63
CA GLY A 541 44.99 -6.12 45.65
C GLY A 541 45.67 -6.99 46.70
N LEU A 542 47.00 -6.88 46.81
CA LEU A 542 47.80 -7.58 47.82
C LEU A 542 48.40 -6.58 48.80
N SER A 543 48.35 -6.94 50.09
CA SER A 543 49.09 -6.29 51.17
C SER A 543 50.12 -7.26 51.75
N SER A 544 51.30 -6.75 52.09
CA SER A 544 52.32 -7.52 52.80
C SER A 544 52.26 -7.21 54.28
N ASN A 545 52.12 -8.23 55.13
CA ASN A 545 52.53 -8.11 56.53
C ASN A 545 54.05 -8.30 56.56
N MET A 546 54.79 -7.23 56.25
CA MET A 546 56.23 -7.17 56.56
C MET A 546 56.35 -7.14 58.09
N VAL A 547 56.71 -8.27 58.70
CA VAL A 547 57.32 -8.32 60.03
C VAL A 547 58.82 -8.46 59.84
#